data_AF-A0A2G1WYV5-F1
#
_entry.id   AF-A0A2G1WYV5-F1
#
_cell.length_a   1.000
_cell.length_b   1.000
_cell.length_c   1.000
_cell.angle_alpha   90.00
_cell.angle_beta   90.00
_cell.angle_gamma   90.00
#
_symmetry.space_group_name_H-M   'P 1'
#
loop_
_entity.id
_entity.type
_entity.pdbx_description
1 polymer ?
#
loop_
_entity_poly.entity_id
_entity_poly.type
_entity_poly.pdbx_seq_one_letter_code
_entity_poly.pdbx_strand_id
1 'polypeptide(L)'
;MNPIGPIQWPIQIDDSEVRQFELYYFEFESSRYVVGIVGDSTDQPIPLRIESACIFGHVFRGLKCDCGEQFELALEEMIQRNHGIVMYAVDDDARGHGIRMHFELYEYRQHEGRHDEREIFDDLGMELDARDYTPVIEILDYFDITSVQLMTNNPERIEVLTEAGVDVTERISVEPEITEHNETLLLQEKEWLGYQTSYQSLDEWKTQFDEQQKQQEGEYGYILTYDHATIAKAAFFDKKPKTLDLPLDNSSFTTLLVNFEPPEHVRGEVDKVAVLSQATP
;
A
#
# COMPACT_ATOMS: atom_id res chain seq x y z
N MET A 1 -4.16 23.09 22.66
CA MET A 1 -3.01 22.17 22.71
C MET A 1 -1.72 22.98 22.75
N ASN A 2 -0.70 22.57 23.50
CA ASN A 2 0.62 23.22 23.49
C ASN A 2 1.67 22.17 23.07
N PRO A 3 2.14 22.16 21.81
CA PRO A 3 3.16 21.22 21.40
C PRO A 3 4.50 21.50 22.10
N ILE A 4 5.37 20.49 22.10
CA ILE A 4 6.79 20.67 22.46
C ILE A 4 7.55 20.96 21.16
N GLY A 5 8.19 22.13 21.07
CA GLY A 5 8.95 22.55 19.89
C GLY A 5 8.76 24.04 19.57
N PRO A 6 9.32 24.54 18.44
CA PRO A 6 10.21 23.78 17.55
C PRO A 6 11.55 23.48 18.20
N ILE A 7 12.10 22.30 17.92
CA ILE A 7 13.54 22.07 18.01
C ILE A 7 14.13 22.07 16.59
N GLN A 8 15.30 22.67 16.43
CA GLN A 8 16.03 22.64 15.16
C GLN A 8 16.84 21.35 15.11
N TRP A 9 16.58 20.52 14.11
CA TRP A 9 17.19 19.21 13.98
C TRP A 9 17.87 19.02 12.62
N PRO A 10 19.19 18.79 12.57
CA PRO A 10 19.87 18.43 11.34
C PRO A 10 19.48 17.01 10.92
N ILE A 11 18.91 16.87 9.73
CA ILE A 11 18.68 15.58 9.06
C ILE A 11 19.72 15.43 7.97
N GLN A 12 20.41 14.28 7.97
CA GLN A 12 21.33 13.90 6.91
C GLN A 12 20.53 13.34 5.73
N ILE A 13 20.75 13.90 4.54
CA ILE A 13 20.08 13.49 3.30
C ILE A 13 20.96 12.50 2.54
N ASP A 14 22.24 12.83 2.40
CA ASP A 14 23.27 11.95 1.86
C ASP A 14 24.61 12.20 2.59
N ASP A 15 25.70 11.60 2.11
CA ASP A 15 27.03 11.74 2.71
C ASP A 15 27.56 13.18 2.76
N SER A 16 26.96 14.11 2.01
CA SER A 16 27.42 15.48 1.82
C SER A 16 26.39 16.56 2.17
N GLU A 17 25.10 16.21 2.25
CA GLU A 17 24.00 17.13 2.45
C GLU A 17 23.30 16.93 3.80
N VAL A 18 23.15 18.03 4.53
CA VAL A 18 22.34 18.13 5.74
C VAL A 18 21.29 19.22 5.53
N ARG A 19 20.05 18.93 5.93
CA ARG A 19 18.93 19.88 5.95
C ARG A 19 18.45 20.10 7.38
N GLN A 20 18.07 21.33 7.70
CA GLN A 20 17.49 21.66 9.00
C GLN A 20 15.98 21.44 8.93
N PHE A 21 15.46 20.68 9.88
CA PHE A 21 14.04 20.52 10.10
C PHE A 21 13.66 21.18 11.42
N GLU A 22 12.49 21.80 11.45
CA GLU A 22 11.81 22.09 12.70
C GLU A 22 11.03 20.86 13.12
N LEU A 23 11.31 20.35 14.33
CA LEU A 23 10.56 19.23 14.89
C LEU A 23 9.67 19.69 16.03
N TYR A 24 8.44 19.18 16.02
CA TYR A 24 7.44 19.38 17.05
C TYR A 24 6.92 18.02 17.52
N TYR A 25 6.54 17.95 18.79
CA TYR A 25 5.82 16.82 19.37
C TYR A 25 4.44 17.27 19.83
N PHE A 26 3.42 16.56 19.38
CA PHE A 26 2.03 16.75 19.76
C PHE A 26 1.51 15.50 20.47
N GLU A 27 0.73 15.70 21.53
CA GLU A 27 0.11 14.64 22.32
C GLU A 27 -1.37 14.95 22.48
N PHE A 28 -2.19 13.99 22.05
CA PHE A 28 -3.64 13.95 22.15
C PHE A 28 -4.05 12.86 23.16
N GLU A 29 -5.34 12.69 23.42
CA GLU A 29 -5.83 11.72 24.40
C GLU A 29 -5.39 10.28 24.08
N SER A 30 -5.42 9.90 22.80
CA SER A 30 -5.09 8.55 22.33
C SER A 30 -4.00 8.49 21.26
N SER A 31 -3.45 9.63 20.84
CA SER A 31 -2.56 9.69 19.68
C SER A 31 -1.39 10.64 19.91
N ARG A 32 -0.22 10.26 19.39
CA ARG A 32 1.00 11.06 19.48
C ARG A 32 1.54 11.30 18.08
N TYR A 33 1.99 12.53 17.83
CA TYR A 33 2.55 12.92 16.55
C TYR A 33 3.92 13.55 16.72
N VAL A 34 4.83 13.18 15.82
CA VAL A 34 6.04 13.95 15.56
C VAL A 34 5.83 14.66 14.23
N VAL A 35 5.94 15.99 14.25
CA VAL A 35 5.80 16.81 13.06
C VAL A 35 7.16 17.35 12.68
N GLY A 36 7.56 17.14 11.42
CA GLY A 36 8.78 17.68 10.85
C GLY A 36 8.45 18.67 9.74
N ILE A 37 9.03 19.86 9.80
CA ILE A 37 8.86 20.91 8.79
C ILE A 37 10.22 21.24 8.19
N VAL A 38 10.31 21.26 6.85
CA VAL A 38 11.44 21.81 6.11
C VAL A 38 10.97 23.03 5.33
N GLY A 39 11.77 24.10 5.33
CA GLY A 39 11.39 25.37 4.72
C GLY A 39 10.46 26.21 5.59
N ASP A 40 9.67 27.07 4.94
CA ASP A 40 8.72 28.00 5.59
C ASP A 40 7.30 27.44 5.53
N SER A 41 6.71 27.10 6.67
CA SER A 41 5.35 26.53 6.72
C SER A 41 4.23 27.51 6.34
N THR A 42 4.55 28.80 6.20
CA THR A 42 3.58 29.83 5.79
C THR A 42 3.41 29.91 4.27
N ASP A 43 4.30 29.29 3.49
CA ASP A 43 4.17 29.19 2.04
C ASP A 43 3.18 28.07 1.69
N GLN A 44 2.04 28.44 1.09
CA GLN A 44 0.95 27.51 0.78
C GLN A 44 0.63 27.53 -0.73
N PRO A 45 0.25 26.39 -1.34
CA PRO A 45 0.00 25.10 -0.71
C PRO A 45 1.29 24.38 -0.29
N ILE A 46 1.30 23.82 0.92
CA ILE A 46 2.47 23.12 1.44
C ILE A 46 2.41 21.62 1.09
N PRO A 47 3.52 21.00 0.62
CA PRO A 47 3.60 19.55 0.51
C PRO A 47 3.39 18.87 1.86
N LEU A 48 2.36 18.05 1.98
CA LEU A 48 1.98 17.36 3.23
C LEU A 48 2.09 15.85 3.07
N ARG A 49 2.79 15.20 4.00
CA ARG A 49 2.75 13.73 4.19
C ARG A 49 2.19 13.42 5.57
N ILE A 50 1.09 12.66 5.61
CA ILE A 50 0.59 12.03 6.83
C ILE A 50 1.17 10.61 6.85
N GLU A 51 2.08 10.33 7.79
CA GLU A 51 2.75 9.03 7.88
C GLU A 51 2.19 8.25 9.06
N SER A 52 1.61 7.08 8.79
CA SER A 52 1.20 6.16 9.86
C SER A 52 2.43 5.35 10.27
N ALA A 53 2.71 5.24 11.57
CA ALA A 53 3.87 4.47 12.02
C ALA A 53 3.86 3.04 11.48
N CYS A 54 5.04 2.52 11.12
CA CYS A 54 5.20 1.14 10.72
C CYS A 54 6.57 0.66 11.18
N ILE A 55 6.62 -0.08 12.28
CA ILE A 55 7.91 -0.55 12.81
C ILE A 55 8.62 -1.50 11.82
N PHE A 56 7.86 -2.32 11.09
CA PHE A 56 8.40 -3.26 10.11
C PHE A 56 9.02 -2.53 8.91
N GLY A 57 8.35 -1.51 8.38
CA GLY A 57 8.82 -0.71 7.25
C GLY A 57 9.91 0.28 7.64
N HIS A 58 9.64 1.19 8.58
CA HIS A 58 10.52 2.31 8.89
C HIS A 58 11.78 1.92 9.67
N VAL A 59 11.68 0.92 10.57
CA VAL A 59 12.81 0.54 11.44
C VAL A 59 13.54 -0.69 10.90
N PHE A 60 12.79 -1.74 10.55
CA PHE A 60 13.39 -3.00 10.09
C PHE A 60 13.62 -3.04 8.58
N ARG A 61 13.14 -2.06 7.81
CA ARG A 61 13.27 -2.01 6.35
C ARG A 61 12.68 -3.26 5.68
N GLY A 62 11.54 -3.71 6.19
CA GLY A 62 10.83 -4.88 5.69
C GLY A 62 10.35 -4.69 4.25
N LEU A 63 10.42 -5.75 3.46
CA LEU A 63 10.07 -5.75 2.02
C LEU A 63 8.64 -6.20 1.75
N LYS A 64 7.89 -6.61 2.79
CA LYS A 64 6.52 -7.11 2.69
C LYS A 64 5.47 -6.00 2.66
N CYS A 65 5.82 -4.82 3.15
CA CYS A 65 5.06 -3.60 3.04
C CYS A 65 5.90 -2.53 2.35
N ASP A 66 5.26 -1.46 1.94
CA ASP A 66 5.89 -0.37 1.19
C ASP A 66 6.03 0.91 2.02
N CYS A 67 5.62 0.90 3.29
CA CYS A 67 5.64 2.07 4.18
C CYS A 67 7.02 2.74 4.27
N GLY A 68 8.08 1.93 4.36
CA GLY A 68 9.47 2.41 4.37
C GLY A 68 9.81 3.25 3.14
N GLU A 69 9.54 2.69 1.97
CA GLU A 69 9.84 3.33 0.68
C GLU A 69 8.93 4.54 0.43
N GLN A 70 7.65 4.47 0.79
CA GLN A 70 6.76 5.64 0.72
C GLN A 70 7.26 6.80 1.59
N PHE A 71 7.71 6.52 2.81
CA PHE A 71 8.20 7.55 3.71
C PHE A 71 9.52 8.16 3.19
N GLU A 72 10.43 7.33 2.69
CA GLU A 72 11.68 7.78 2.04
C GLU A 72 11.38 8.69 0.83
N LEU A 73 10.51 8.26 -0.09
CA LEU A 73 10.12 9.05 -1.28
C LEU A 73 9.49 10.40 -0.90
N ALA A 74 8.61 10.42 0.11
CA ALA A 74 7.98 11.65 0.57
C ALA A 74 8.99 12.64 1.18
N LEU A 75 9.92 12.13 1.99
CA LEU A 75 10.99 12.95 2.57
C LEU A 75 11.91 13.50 1.47
N GLU A 76 12.34 12.67 0.53
CA GLU A 76 13.19 13.09 -0.60
C GLU A 76 12.55 14.23 -1.39
N GLU A 77 11.26 14.12 -1.71
CA GLU A 77 10.52 15.15 -2.43
C GLU A 77 10.47 16.47 -1.65
N MET A 78 10.20 16.44 -0.35
CA MET A 78 10.18 17.64 0.51
C MET A 78 11.57 18.29 0.62
N ILE A 79 12.61 17.46 0.72
CA ILE A 79 14.01 17.90 0.80
C ILE A 79 14.46 18.56 -0.50
N GLN A 80 14.14 17.97 -1.64
CA GLN A 80 14.44 18.52 -2.97
C GLN A 80 13.76 19.87 -3.19
N ARG A 81 12.52 20.01 -2.71
CA ARG A 81 11.77 21.28 -2.73
C ARG A 81 12.25 22.29 -1.69
N ASN A 82 12.98 21.82 -0.67
CA ASN A 82 13.27 22.57 0.56
C ASN A 82 12.00 23.19 1.17
N HIS A 83 10.89 22.44 1.10
CA HIS A 83 9.57 22.87 1.52
C HIS A 83 8.66 21.65 1.75
N GLY A 84 8.08 21.53 2.94
CA GLY A 84 7.11 20.49 3.24
C GLY A 84 6.92 20.24 4.73
N ILE A 85 5.84 19.53 5.05
CA ILE A 85 5.47 19.11 6.40
C ILE A 85 5.15 17.62 6.41
N VAL A 86 5.79 16.88 7.31
CA VAL A 86 5.48 15.48 7.58
C VAL A 86 4.90 15.33 8.98
N MET A 87 3.79 14.63 9.09
CA MET A 87 3.09 14.33 10.34
C MET A 87 3.17 12.82 10.58
N TYR A 88 4.08 12.41 11.46
CA TYR A 88 4.29 11.01 11.80
C TYR A 88 3.42 10.61 13.00
N ALA A 89 2.36 9.84 12.74
CA ALA A 89 1.42 9.32 13.73
C ALA A 89 2.01 8.08 14.41
N VAL A 90 2.53 8.24 15.62
CA VAL A 90 3.28 7.22 16.37
C VAL A 90 2.43 5.99 16.71
N ASP A 91 1.13 6.20 16.88
CA ASP A 91 0.16 5.19 17.33
C ASP A 91 -0.52 4.43 16.19
N ASP A 92 -0.34 4.86 14.94
CA ASP A 92 -1.13 4.40 13.79
C ASP A 92 -0.62 3.11 13.13
N ASP A 93 0.26 2.37 13.79
CA ASP A 93 0.75 1.08 13.29
C ASP A 93 -0.42 0.10 13.07
N ALA A 94 -0.32 -0.75 12.05
CA ALA A 94 -1.39 -1.63 11.58
C ALA A 94 -2.76 -0.95 11.49
N ARG A 95 -2.83 0.18 10.79
CA ARG A 95 -4.09 0.93 10.57
C ARG A 95 -4.75 1.38 11.87
N GLY A 96 -3.95 1.85 12.83
CA GLY A 96 -4.46 2.34 14.13
C GLY A 96 -4.65 1.26 15.20
N HIS A 97 -4.36 -0.01 14.90
CA HIS A 97 -4.49 -1.11 15.87
C HIS A 97 -3.20 -1.37 16.67
N GLY A 98 -2.12 -0.68 16.32
CA GLY A 98 -0.83 -0.70 17.01
C GLY A 98 0.04 -1.90 16.64
N ILE A 99 1.30 -1.83 17.10
CA ILE A 99 2.37 -2.78 16.75
C ILE A 99 1.98 -4.23 17.06
N ARG A 100 1.30 -4.49 18.18
CA ARG A 100 0.88 -5.86 18.55
C ARG A 100 -0.01 -6.47 17.46
N MET A 101 -0.98 -5.72 16.95
CA MET A 101 -1.87 -6.20 15.90
C MET A 101 -1.09 -6.47 14.61
N HIS A 102 -0.09 -5.66 14.29
CA HIS A 102 0.79 -5.92 13.15
C HIS A 102 1.50 -7.28 13.24
N PHE A 103 1.98 -7.67 14.42
CA PHE A 103 2.53 -9.01 14.64
C PHE A 103 1.48 -10.10 14.47
N GLU A 104 0.30 -9.93 15.05
CA GLU A 104 -0.82 -10.89 14.95
C GLU A 104 -1.25 -11.07 13.49
N LEU A 105 -1.31 -10.00 12.70
CA LEU A 105 -1.61 -10.05 11.26
C LEU A 105 -0.62 -10.95 10.49
N TYR A 106 0.69 -10.79 10.73
CA TYR A 106 1.69 -11.61 10.07
C TYR A 106 1.79 -13.04 10.62
N GLU A 107 1.42 -13.25 11.88
CA GLU A 107 1.28 -14.58 12.49
C GLU A 107 0.12 -15.34 11.84
N TYR A 108 -1.03 -14.68 11.69
CA TYR A 108 -2.20 -15.20 10.98
C TYR A 108 -1.88 -15.56 9.52
N ARG A 109 -1.14 -14.69 8.82
CA ARG A 109 -0.63 -14.96 7.46
C ARG A 109 0.24 -16.21 7.39
N GLN A 110 1.16 -16.38 8.33
CA GLN A 110 2.12 -17.49 8.31
C GLN A 110 1.51 -18.82 8.74
N HIS A 111 0.60 -18.81 9.70
CA HIS A 111 0.09 -20.04 10.30
C HIS A 111 -1.26 -20.48 9.75
N GLU A 112 -2.11 -19.53 9.36
CA GLU A 112 -3.44 -19.82 8.84
C GLU A 112 -3.54 -19.64 7.33
N GLY A 113 -2.47 -19.12 6.69
CA GLY A 113 -2.45 -18.89 5.25
C GLY A 113 -3.47 -17.85 4.81
N ARG A 114 -3.94 -16.94 5.68
CA ARG A 114 -4.84 -15.85 5.27
C ARG A 114 -4.08 -14.58 5.02
N HIS A 115 -4.35 -13.92 3.90
CA HIS A 115 -3.58 -12.75 3.47
C HIS A 115 -4.44 -11.56 3.09
N ASP A 116 -5.75 -11.76 2.89
CA ASP A 116 -6.68 -10.65 2.85
C ASP A 116 -6.82 -10.10 4.27
N GLU A 117 -6.31 -8.89 4.48
CA GLU A 117 -6.42 -8.23 5.79
C GLU A 117 -7.88 -8.11 6.23
N ARG A 118 -8.82 -7.91 5.29
CA ARG A 118 -10.25 -7.78 5.61
C ARG A 118 -10.78 -9.04 6.29
N GLU A 119 -10.44 -10.21 5.76
CA GLU A 119 -10.86 -11.48 6.35
C GLU A 119 -10.26 -11.70 7.74
N ILE A 120 -8.99 -11.30 7.92
CA ILE A 120 -8.30 -11.43 9.22
C ILE A 120 -8.95 -10.50 10.24
N PHE A 121 -9.20 -9.24 9.89
CA PHE A 121 -9.87 -8.28 10.76
C PHE A 121 -11.32 -8.70 11.06
N ASP A 122 -12.06 -9.24 10.07
CA ASP A 122 -13.40 -9.78 10.26
C ASP A 122 -13.41 -10.99 11.22
N ASP A 123 -12.47 -11.93 11.08
CA ASP A 123 -12.32 -13.09 11.97
C ASP A 123 -12.06 -12.65 13.42
N LEU A 124 -11.29 -11.56 13.59
CA LEU A 124 -10.97 -10.97 14.89
C LEU A 124 -12.09 -10.07 15.43
N GLY A 125 -13.14 -9.80 14.64
CA GLY A 125 -14.25 -8.92 15.00
C GLY A 125 -13.82 -7.45 15.16
N MET A 126 -12.85 -7.03 14.36
CA MET A 126 -12.24 -5.70 14.38
C MET A 126 -12.52 -4.96 13.07
N GLU A 127 -12.56 -3.63 13.15
CA GLU A 127 -12.65 -2.79 11.94
C GLU A 127 -11.29 -2.83 11.20
N LEU A 128 -11.32 -2.77 9.87
CA LEU A 128 -10.10 -2.79 9.05
C LEU A 128 -9.19 -1.60 9.36
N ASP A 129 -9.77 -0.43 9.59
CA ASP A 129 -9.04 0.82 9.82
C ASP A 129 -9.63 1.54 11.03
N ALA A 130 -8.80 1.75 12.05
CA ALA A 130 -9.16 2.42 13.29
C ALA A 130 -8.47 3.80 13.44
N ARG A 131 -7.87 4.31 12.37
CA ARG A 131 -7.16 5.60 12.41
C ARG A 131 -8.13 6.76 12.60
N ASP A 132 -7.78 7.65 13.51
CA ASP A 132 -8.46 8.94 13.70
C ASP A 132 -7.58 10.06 13.15
N TYR A 133 -8.11 10.80 12.17
CA TYR A 133 -7.41 11.93 11.54
C TYR A 133 -7.76 13.27 12.17
N THR A 134 -8.62 13.32 13.19
CA THR A 134 -8.91 14.55 13.94
C THR A 134 -7.63 15.25 14.43
N PRO A 135 -6.63 14.55 14.99
CA PRO A 135 -5.34 15.16 15.35
C PRO A 135 -4.61 15.84 14.19
N VAL A 136 -4.70 15.29 12.97
CA VAL A 136 -4.07 15.89 11.78
C VAL A 136 -4.69 17.26 11.50
N ILE A 137 -6.01 17.38 11.58
CA ILE A 137 -6.72 18.64 11.37
C ILE A 137 -6.31 19.67 12.43
N GLU A 138 -6.27 19.27 13.71
CA GLU A 138 -5.86 20.17 14.78
C GLU A 138 -4.39 20.64 14.65
N ILE A 139 -3.50 19.80 14.12
CA ILE A 139 -2.11 20.19 13.82
C ILE A 139 -2.07 21.18 12.67
N LEU A 140 -2.82 20.96 11.58
CA LEU A 140 -2.89 21.91 10.47
C LEU A 140 -3.41 23.27 10.92
N ASP A 141 -4.47 23.29 11.73
CA ASP A 141 -5.02 24.51 12.33
C ASP A 141 -4.00 25.22 13.22
N TYR A 142 -3.21 24.49 14.02
CA TYR A 142 -2.16 25.08 14.85
C TYR A 142 -1.11 25.85 14.04
N PHE A 143 -0.79 25.39 12.83
CA PHE A 143 0.17 26.04 11.93
C PHE A 143 -0.48 27.03 10.95
N ASP A 144 -1.79 27.32 11.08
CA ASP A 144 -2.56 28.12 10.15
C ASP A 144 -2.48 27.60 8.69
N ILE A 145 -2.36 26.27 8.50
CA ILE A 145 -2.30 25.61 7.19
C ILE A 145 -3.71 25.32 6.69
N THR A 146 -4.08 25.94 5.57
CA THR A 146 -5.41 25.82 4.96
C THR A 146 -5.39 25.22 3.56
N SER A 147 -4.21 25.07 2.96
CA SER A 147 -4.03 24.55 1.61
C SER A 147 -2.77 23.69 1.50
N VAL A 148 -2.90 22.51 0.89
CA VAL A 148 -1.84 21.49 0.85
C VAL A 148 -1.72 20.82 -0.53
N GLN A 149 -0.53 20.29 -0.82
CA GLN A 149 -0.28 19.29 -1.85
C GLN A 149 -0.09 17.94 -1.13
N LEU A 150 -1.10 17.08 -1.11
CA LEU A 150 -1.10 15.88 -0.28
C LEU A 150 -0.37 14.72 -0.96
N MET A 151 0.67 14.21 -0.30
CA MET A 151 1.46 13.05 -0.72
C MET A 151 0.78 11.74 -0.27
N THR A 152 -0.13 11.21 -1.09
CA THR A 152 -0.92 10.01 -0.75
C THR A 152 -1.39 9.22 -1.97
N ASN A 153 -1.50 7.91 -1.80
CA ASN A 153 -2.25 7.02 -2.68
C ASN A 153 -3.61 6.64 -2.08
N ASN A 154 -3.82 6.84 -0.77
CA ASN A 154 -5.11 6.60 -0.12
C ASN A 154 -6.06 7.79 -0.38
N PRO A 155 -7.17 7.61 -1.13
CA PRO A 155 -8.13 8.68 -1.40
C PRO A 155 -8.89 9.13 -0.13
N GLU A 156 -9.05 8.27 0.86
CA GLU A 156 -9.73 8.59 2.13
C GLU A 156 -9.06 9.78 2.84
N ARG A 157 -7.73 9.88 2.78
CA ARG A 157 -7.00 11.02 3.37
C ARG A 157 -7.33 12.34 2.67
N ILE A 158 -7.64 12.30 1.37
CA ILE A 158 -8.06 13.50 0.63
C ILE A 158 -9.46 13.90 1.07
N GLU A 159 -10.37 12.93 1.18
CA GLU A 159 -11.75 13.14 1.61
C GLU A 159 -11.79 13.76 3.01
N VAL A 160 -11.09 13.15 3.97
CA VAL A 160 -10.99 13.65 5.36
C VAL A 160 -10.50 15.09 5.43
N LEU A 161 -9.42 15.44 4.73
CA LEU A 161 -8.91 16.81 4.74
C LEU A 161 -9.89 17.80 4.07
N THR A 162 -10.50 17.39 2.96
CA THR A 162 -11.45 18.22 2.22
C THR A 162 -12.72 18.49 3.04
N GLU A 163 -13.25 17.47 3.72
CA GLU A 163 -14.41 17.58 4.61
C GLU A 163 -14.13 18.47 5.83
N ALA A 164 -12.89 18.47 6.31
CA ALA A 164 -12.42 19.38 7.35
C ALA A 164 -12.19 20.83 6.85
N GLY A 165 -12.32 21.08 5.55
CA GLY A 165 -12.18 22.41 4.96
C GLY A 165 -10.76 22.78 4.53
N VAL A 166 -9.83 21.83 4.50
CA VAL A 166 -8.48 22.02 3.95
C VAL A 166 -8.51 21.88 2.43
N ASP A 167 -7.95 22.84 1.72
CA ASP A 167 -7.86 22.84 0.26
C ASP A 167 -6.74 21.90 -0.23
N VAL A 168 -7.09 20.68 -0.63
CA VAL A 168 -6.16 19.73 -1.25
C VAL A 168 -6.01 20.07 -2.74
N THR A 169 -5.07 20.95 -3.04
CA THR A 169 -4.83 21.50 -4.39
C THR A 169 -4.28 20.48 -5.38
N GLU A 170 -3.54 19.49 -4.88
CA GLU A 170 -2.87 18.48 -5.67
C GLU A 170 -2.70 17.20 -4.85
N ARG A 171 -2.88 16.04 -5.50
CA ARG A 171 -2.44 14.74 -4.98
C ARG A 171 -1.10 14.40 -5.62
N ILE A 172 -0.07 14.28 -4.79
CA ILE A 172 1.24 13.79 -5.20
C ILE A 172 1.26 12.27 -4.92
N SER A 173 1.39 11.44 -5.97
CA SER A 173 1.53 9.99 -5.80
C SER A 173 2.84 9.65 -5.11
N VAL A 174 2.81 8.67 -4.22
CA VAL A 174 4.01 8.15 -3.54
C VAL A 174 4.03 6.65 -3.78
N GLU A 175 4.53 6.24 -4.95
CA GLU A 175 4.40 4.87 -5.45
C GLU A 175 5.77 4.16 -5.47
N PRO A 176 6.02 3.28 -4.50
CA PRO A 176 7.13 2.33 -4.49
C PRO A 176 7.17 1.40 -5.71
N GLU A 177 8.32 0.80 -5.96
CA GLU A 177 8.41 -0.26 -6.97
C GLU A 177 7.69 -1.54 -6.50
N ILE A 178 6.95 -2.18 -7.43
CA ILE A 178 6.44 -3.53 -7.20
C ILE A 178 7.60 -4.52 -7.26
N THR A 179 7.72 -5.33 -6.21
CA THR A 179 8.67 -6.42 -6.06
C THR A 179 7.93 -7.73 -5.76
N GLU A 180 8.62 -8.86 -5.87
CA GLU A 180 8.07 -10.17 -5.49
C GLU A 180 7.64 -10.26 -4.01
N HIS A 181 8.07 -9.32 -3.17
CA HIS A 181 7.76 -9.33 -1.74
C HIS A 181 6.52 -8.50 -1.38
N ASN A 182 6.26 -7.40 -2.09
CA ASN A 182 5.18 -6.45 -1.79
C ASN A 182 4.02 -6.47 -2.81
N GLU A 183 4.16 -7.14 -3.97
CA GLU A 183 3.17 -7.16 -5.04
C GLU A 183 1.77 -7.47 -4.54
N THR A 184 1.63 -8.52 -3.72
CA THR A 184 0.33 -8.94 -3.19
C THR A 184 -0.32 -7.85 -2.35
N LEU A 185 0.42 -7.21 -1.44
CA LEU A 185 -0.12 -6.13 -0.63
C LEU A 185 -0.55 -4.94 -1.51
N LEU A 186 0.35 -4.47 -2.39
CA LEU A 186 0.11 -3.29 -3.21
C LEU A 186 -1.08 -3.46 -4.17
N LEU A 187 -1.25 -4.67 -4.71
CA LEU A 187 -2.40 -4.98 -5.56
C LEU A 187 -3.69 -5.12 -4.75
N GLN A 188 -3.65 -5.66 -3.53
CA GLN A 188 -4.82 -5.66 -2.63
C GLN A 188 -5.24 -4.22 -2.28
N GLU A 189 -4.30 -3.34 -1.95
CA GLU A 189 -4.60 -1.94 -1.67
C GLU A 189 -5.25 -1.24 -2.86
N LYS A 190 -4.73 -1.46 -4.07
CA LYS A 190 -5.32 -0.91 -5.30
C LYS A 190 -6.72 -1.47 -5.57
N GLU A 191 -6.84 -2.79 -5.65
CA GLU A 191 -8.05 -3.48 -6.14
C GLU A 191 -9.18 -3.47 -5.11
N TRP A 192 -8.84 -3.60 -3.83
CA TRP A 192 -9.82 -3.86 -2.78
C TRP A 192 -10.06 -2.64 -1.90
N LEU A 193 -9.04 -1.81 -1.70
CA LEU A 193 -9.13 -0.60 -0.86
C LEU A 193 -9.20 0.68 -1.70
N GLY A 194 -9.14 0.57 -3.03
CA GLY A 194 -9.31 1.70 -3.94
C GLY A 194 -8.12 2.67 -3.96
N TYR A 195 -6.92 2.22 -3.56
CA TYR A 195 -5.74 3.08 -3.58
C TYR A 195 -5.44 3.52 -5.02
N GLN A 196 -5.18 4.82 -5.18
CA GLN A 196 -4.99 5.46 -6.47
C GLN A 196 -3.53 5.36 -6.91
N THR A 197 -3.16 4.19 -7.46
CA THR A 197 -1.81 3.92 -7.97
C THR A 197 -1.80 3.72 -9.48
N SER A 198 -0.64 3.90 -10.12
CA SER A 198 -0.44 3.63 -11.54
C SER A 198 -0.23 2.15 -11.87
N TYR A 199 -0.11 1.29 -10.86
CA TYR A 199 0.11 -0.15 -11.04
C TYR A 199 -0.95 -0.77 -11.94
N GLN A 200 -0.57 -1.74 -12.76
CA GLN A 200 -1.53 -2.42 -13.62
C GLN A 200 -2.51 -3.25 -12.76
N SER A 201 -3.80 -2.90 -12.83
CA SER A 201 -4.86 -3.72 -12.24
C SER A 201 -4.93 -5.09 -12.89
N LEU A 202 -5.54 -6.04 -12.19
CA LEU A 202 -5.75 -7.36 -12.76
C LEU A 202 -6.64 -7.28 -14.00
N ASP A 203 -7.69 -6.45 -13.99
CA ASP A 203 -8.61 -6.35 -15.12
C ASP A 203 -7.98 -5.64 -16.33
N GLU A 204 -7.11 -4.65 -16.11
CA GLU A 204 -6.29 -4.07 -17.18
C GLU A 204 -5.32 -5.11 -17.75
N TRP A 205 -4.68 -5.92 -16.89
CA TRP A 205 -3.82 -7.01 -17.35
C TRP A 205 -4.59 -8.03 -18.19
N LYS A 206 -5.77 -8.47 -17.73
CA LYS A 206 -6.64 -9.40 -18.48
C LYS A 206 -7.04 -8.82 -19.83
N THR A 207 -7.45 -7.55 -19.85
CA THR A 207 -7.88 -6.87 -21.09
C THR A 207 -6.72 -6.80 -22.09
N GLN A 208 -5.54 -6.37 -21.64
CA GLN A 208 -4.35 -6.32 -22.50
C GLN A 208 -3.94 -7.71 -22.97
N PHE A 209 -4.01 -8.71 -22.10
CA PHE A 209 -3.75 -10.10 -22.45
C PHE A 209 -4.71 -10.55 -23.55
N ASP A 210 -6.03 -10.46 -23.34
CA ASP A 210 -7.06 -10.85 -24.31
C ASP A 210 -6.90 -10.12 -25.65
N GLU A 211 -6.53 -8.84 -25.65
CA GLU A 211 -6.24 -8.06 -26.87
C GLU A 211 -5.00 -8.57 -27.63
N GLN A 212 -3.92 -8.89 -26.92
CA GLN A 212 -2.75 -9.53 -27.52
C GLN A 212 -3.08 -10.91 -28.08
N GLN A 213 -4.00 -11.63 -27.43
CA GLN A 213 -4.42 -12.96 -27.84
C GLN A 213 -5.35 -12.97 -29.06
N LYS A 214 -6.21 -11.96 -29.24
CA LYS A 214 -7.03 -11.80 -30.47
C LYS A 214 -6.21 -11.75 -31.76
N GLN A 215 -4.92 -11.44 -31.66
CA GLN A 215 -3.99 -11.37 -32.80
C GLN A 215 -3.30 -12.70 -33.10
N GLN A 216 -3.57 -13.76 -32.32
CA GLN A 216 -2.90 -15.05 -32.42
C GLN A 216 -3.92 -16.18 -32.67
N GLU A 217 -3.59 -17.12 -33.54
CA GLU A 217 -4.45 -18.28 -33.83
C GLU A 217 -4.29 -19.33 -32.71
N GLY A 218 -5.38 -19.69 -32.01
CA GLY A 218 -5.40 -20.77 -31.01
C GLY A 218 -6.44 -20.59 -29.90
N GLU A 219 -6.72 -21.66 -29.13
CA GLU A 219 -7.40 -21.55 -27.83
C GLU A 219 -6.39 -21.09 -26.78
N TYR A 220 -6.76 -20.07 -26.00
CA TYR A 220 -5.98 -19.53 -24.90
C TYR A 220 -6.84 -19.42 -23.65
N GLY A 221 -6.17 -19.31 -22.52
CA GLY A 221 -6.80 -19.05 -21.22
C GLY A 221 -5.73 -18.61 -20.24
N TYR A 222 -6.18 -18.21 -19.06
CA TYR A 222 -5.30 -17.93 -17.95
C TYR A 222 -5.79 -18.63 -16.69
N ILE A 223 -4.85 -19.02 -15.85
CA ILE A 223 -5.14 -19.38 -14.47
C ILE A 223 -4.73 -18.18 -13.65
N LEU A 224 -5.68 -17.67 -12.89
CA LEU A 224 -5.44 -16.73 -11.82
C LEU A 224 -5.55 -17.52 -10.55
N THR A 225 -4.42 -17.83 -9.93
CA THR A 225 -4.45 -18.28 -8.55
C THR A 225 -4.41 -17.02 -7.70
N TYR A 226 -5.48 -16.84 -6.94
CA TYR A 226 -5.41 -16.07 -5.71
C TYR A 226 -5.13 -17.08 -4.61
N ASP A 227 -3.95 -17.69 -4.64
CA ASP A 227 -3.47 -18.34 -3.43
C ASP A 227 -2.75 -17.24 -2.67
N HIS A 228 -3.46 -16.75 -1.66
CA HIS A 228 -3.02 -16.11 -0.43
C HIS A 228 -1.75 -15.22 -0.50
N ALA A 229 -0.58 -15.62 -1.02
CA ALA A 229 0.59 -14.75 -1.15
C ALA A 229 0.94 -14.27 -2.56
N THR A 230 0.27 -14.70 -3.64
CA THR A 230 0.76 -14.45 -5.02
C THR A 230 -0.36 -14.40 -6.06
N ILE A 231 -0.38 -13.36 -6.91
CA ILE A 231 -1.17 -13.36 -8.15
C ILE A 231 -0.36 -14.08 -9.23
N ALA A 232 -0.58 -15.39 -9.41
CA ALA A 232 0.02 -16.09 -10.55
C ALA A 232 -0.76 -15.76 -11.82
N LYS A 233 -0.06 -15.27 -12.84
CA LYS A 233 -0.57 -15.02 -14.20
C LYS A 233 0.01 -16.07 -15.14
N ALA A 234 -0.78 -17.07 -15.53
CA ALA A 234 -0.38 -18.06 -16.54
C ALA A 234 -1.13 -17.84 -17.86
N ALA A 235 -0.47 -18.05 -19.00
CA ALA A 235 -1.02 -17.86 -20.35
C ALA A 235 -0.79 -19.12 -21.20
N PHE A 236 -1.81 -19.59 -21.92
CA PHE A 236 -1.71 -20.81 -22.74
C PHE A 236 -1.94 -20.55 -24.23
N PHE A 237 -1.25 -21.31 -25.08
CA PHE A 237 -1.46 -21.36 -26.53
C PHE A 237 -1.56 -22.80 -27.00
N ASP A 238 -2.71 -23.13 -27.59
CA ASP A 238 -2.95 -24.37 -28.32
C ASP A 238 -2.85 -25.63 -27.43
N LYS A 239 -3.39 -26.77 -27.88
CA LYS A 239 -3.64 -27.97 -27.04
C LYS A 239 -2.40 -28.69 -26.47
N LYS A 240 -1.24 -28.03 -26.34
CA LYS A 240 -0.05 -28.56 -25.69
C LYS A 240 0.49 -27.56 -24.65
N PRO A 241 0.47 -27.91 -23.36
CA PRO A 241 0.95 -27.03 -22.31
C PRO A 241 2.45 -26.75 -22.47
N LYS A 242 2.85 -25.49 -22.30
CA LYS A 242 4.23 -25.10 -22.00
C LYS A 242 4.34 -24.86 -20.51
N THR A 243 5.29 -25.53 -19.85
CA THR A 243 5.62 -25.32 -18.44
C THR A 243 6.17 -23.91 -18.26
N LEU A 244 5.60 -23.16 -17.31
CA LEU A 244 6.21 -21.94 -16.77
C LEU A 244 6.69 -22.27 -15.35
N ASP A 245 7.98 -22.08 -15.08
CA ASP A 245 8.52 -22.16 -13.72
C ASP A 245 8.22 -20.82 -13.03
N LEU A 246 7.27 -20.82 -12.10
CA LEU A 246 7.05 -19.71 -11.17
C LEU A 246 7.83 -20.01 -9.89
N PRO A 247 8.67 -19.08 -9.38
CA PRO A 247 9.33 -19.26 -8.10
C PRO A 247 8.29 -19.09 -6.99
N LEU A 248 7.79 -20.20 -6.44
CA LEU A 248 7.01 -20.22 -5.21
C LEU A 248 7.90 -20.78 -4.10
N ASP A 249 8.25 -19.94 -3.12
CA ASP A 249 9.03 -20.40 -1.97
C ASP A 249 8.15 -21.21 -1.02
N ASN A 250 8.52 -22.49 -0.92
CA ASN A 250 8.22 -23.52 0.07
C ASN A 250 7.26 -23.20 1.23
N SER A 251 5.95 -23.29 0.98
CA SER A 251 5.05 -24.08 1.85
C SER A 251 3.70 -24.34 1.16
N SER A 252 3.66 -25.34 0.26
CA SER A 252 2.45 -25.89 -0.42
C SER A 252 1.79 -24.89 -1.41
N PHE A 253 1.62 -25.08 -2.72
CA PHE A 253 1.57 -26.26 -3.60
C PHE A 253 2.18 -25.99 -5.00
N THR A 254 2.29 -27.07 -5.77
CA THR A 254 2.80 -27.18 -7.13
C THR A 254 1.86 -26.62 -8.21
N THR A 255 2.47 -26.01 -9.22
CA THR A 255 1.98 -25.70 -10.58
C THR A 255 0.83 -26.59 -11.07
N LEU A 256 -0.28 -25.97 -11.49
CA LEU A 256 -1.40 -26.69 -12.07
C LEU A 256 -1.25 -26.85 -13.60
N LEU A 257 -1.05 -28.10 -14.01
CA LEU A 257 -1.19 -28.60 -15.37
C LEU A 257 -2.67 -28.67 -15.74
N VAL A 258 -3.09 -27.97 -16.80
CA VAL A 258 -4.44 -28.14 -17.35
C VAL A 258 -4.40 -29.03 -18.60
N ASN A 259 -4.72 -30.30 -18.36
CA ASN A 259 -5.62 -31.04 -19.23
C ASN A 259 -6.88 -31.28 -18.39
N PHE A 260 -8.03 -30.88 -18.93
CA PHE A 260 -9.34 -30.79 -18.30
C PHE A 260 -9.70 -31.96 -17.33
N GLU A 261 -9.50 -31.74 -16.03
CA GLU A 261 -10.33 -32.11 -14.85
C GLU A 261 -9.43 -32.10 -13.59
N PRO A 262 -9.72 -31.27 -12.57
CA PRO A 262 -8.91 -31.26 -11.35
C PRO A 262 -9.10 -32.58 -10.58
N PRO A 263 -8.02 -33.19 -10.05
CA PRO A 263 -8.13 -34.39 -9.23
C PRO A 263 -8.91 -34.10 -7.93
N GLU A 264 -9.61 -35.12 -7.40
CA GLU A 264 -10.62 -34.96 -6.33
C GLU A 264 -10.15 -34.23 -5.07
N HIS A 265 -8.85 -34.25 -4.76
CA HIS A 265 -8.28 -33.60 -3.59
C HIS A 265 -8.06 -32.08 -3.75
N VAL A 266 -8.18 -31.54 -4.97
CA VAL A 266 -7.94 -30.11 -5.31
C VAL A 266 -9.26 -29.36 -5.51
N ARG A 267 -10.41 -30.05 -5.50
CA ARG A 267 -11.73 -29.44 -5.74
C ARG A 267 -12.20 -28.46 -4.65
N GLY A 268 -11.52 -28.39 -3.52
CA GLY A 268 -11.90 -27.57 -2.36
C GLY A 268 -11.17 -26.24 -2.21
N GLU A 269 -10.05 -26.01 -2.90
CA GLU A 269 -9.15 -24.85 -2.70
C GLU A 269 -9.13 -23.87 -3.88
N VAL A 270 -9.92 -24.11 -4.92
CA VAL A 270 -9.97 -23.25 -6.11
C VAL A 270 -11.30 -22.53 -6.15
N ASP A 271 -11.35 -21.33 -5.57
CA ASP A 271 -12.61 -20.61 -5.41
C ASP A 271 -13.23 -20.17 -6.75
N LYS A 272 -12.43 -19.89 -7.79
CA LYS A 272 -12.92 -19.68 -9.16
C LYS A 272 -11.88 -20.03 -10.23
N VAL A 273 -12.12 -21.10 -10.99
CA VAL A 273 -11.52 -21.25 -12.33
C VAL A 273 -12.44 -20.56 -13.33
N ALA A 274 -12.03 -19.41 -13.87
CA ALA A 274 -12.70 -18.83 -15.02
C ALA A 274 -12.16 -19.50 -16.30
N VAL A 275 -12.80 -20.58 -16.75
CA VAL A 275 -12.61 -21.08 -18.11
C VAL A 275 -13.53 -20.28 -19.03
N LEU A 276 -13.00 -19.24 -19.69
CA LEU A 276 -13.74 -18.57 -20.76
C LEU A 276 -13.67 -19.43 -22.02
N SER A 277 -14.79 -20.07 -22.37
CA SER A 277 -14.91 -20.87 -23.59
C SER A 277 -15.49 -20.06 -24.76
N GLN A 278 -14.81 -20.18 -25.91
CA GLN A 278 -15.23 -19.93 -27.29
C GLN A 278 -15.42 -18.48 -27.77
N ALA A 279 -14.44 -18.02 -28.56
CA ALA A 279 -14.76 -17.27 -29.77
C ALA A 279 -14.95 -18.30 -30.91
N THR A 280 -16.19 -18.48 -31.38
CA THR A 280 -16.45 -19.12 -32.68
C THR A 280 -16.24 -18.07 -33.79
N PRO A 281 -15.88 -18.50 -35.02
CA PRO A 281 -15.19 -17.68 -36.02
C PRO A 281 -16.00 -16.52 -36.59
#